data_AF-A0A958BZ96-F1
#
_entry.id   AF-A0A958BZ96-F1
#
_cell.length_a   1.000
_cell.length_b   1.000
_cell.length_c   1.000
_cell.angle_alpha   90.00
_cell.angle_beta   90.00
_cell.angle_gamma   90.00
#
_symmetry.space_group_name_H-M   'P 1'
#
loop_
_entity.id
_entity.type
_entity.pdbx_description
1 polymer ?
#
loop_
_entity_poly.entity_id
_entity_poly.type
_entity_poly.pdbx_seq_one_letter_code
_entity_poly.pdbx_strand_id
1 'polypeptide(L)'
;MALPDYNRTFLAKVMSKEPIFHNAERYGVAIKKLHEISVPLGVEKYWRVVGVHHLTGSENMGNHHVFCDILDENGRRINGSRLVLTQGNTAPVFAVVDKPANEAGTNFPMWSSTRATVAVDDALPSERVTGLRSDHADEEVGNTWGHHSFYIVFQRTLIPTEDENETEEQENESGGEANELPLSLEETVALVGQPLIIPLNPAAGFYKIAKQQNLGERLTKEYDLEYESRKFRAQIFEKGIVYAEVGDWGNIKIIPRTN
;
A
#
# COMPACT_ATOMS: atom_id res chain seq x y z
N MET A 1 -15.09 5.14 -27.37
CA MET A 1 -13.65 5.28 -27.61
C MET A 1 -12.97 4.22 -26.75
N ALA A 2 -12.04 3.42 -27.27
CA ALA A 2 -11.30 2.49 -26.41
C ALA A 2 -10.44 3.31 -25.45
N LEU A 3 -10.42 2.95 -24.16
CA LEU A 3 -9.51 3.60 -23.21
C LEU A 3 -8.07 3.46 -23.74
N PRO A 4 -7.24 4.51 -23.65
CA PRO A 4 -5.81 4.40 -23.92
C PRO A 4 -5.21 3.20 -23.16
N ASP A 5 -4.17 2.57 -23.73
CA ASP A 5 -3.44 1.48 -23.08
C ASP A 5 -2.57 2.04 -21.93
N TYR A 6 -3.23 2.45 -20.85
CA TYR A 6 -2.58 3.00 -19.67
C TYR A 6 -1.67 1.98 -19.01
N ASN A 7 -2.02 0.69 -19.08
CA ASN A 7 -1.22 -0.38 -18.51
C ASN A 7 0.19 -0.34 -19.10
N ARG A 8 0.32 -0.23 -20.43
CA ARG A 8 1.62 -0.09 -21.09
C ARG A 8 2.37 1.17 -20.65
N THR A 9 1.69 2.32 -20.56
CA THR A 9 2.32 3.59 -20.14
C THR A 9 2.83 3.51 -18.70
N PHE A 10 2.03 2.95 -17.80
CA PHE A 10 2.39 2.83 -16.38
C PHE A 10 3.53 1.85 -16.19
N LEU A 11 3.47 0.68 -16.83
CA LEU A 11 4.54 -0.30 -16.78
C LEU A 11 5.85 0.24 -17.37
N ALA A 12 5.80 1.04 -18.44
CA ALA A 12 7.00 1.66 -19.00
C ALA A 12 7.72 2.53 -17.95
N LYS A 13 6.98 3.30 -17.15
CA LYS A 13 7.56 4.11 -16.06
C LYS A 13 8.17 3.23 -14.96
N VAL A 14 7.48 2.16 -14.55
CA VAL A 14 8.00 1.21 -13.57
C VAL A 14 9.30 0.56 -14.06
N MET A 15 9.34 0.13 -15.32
CA MET A 15 10.53 -0.50 -15.93
C MET A 15 11.71 0.47 -16.05
N SER A 16 11.43 1.75 -16.30
CA SER A 16 12.43 2.81 -16.34
C SER A 16 12.82 3.36 -14.97
N LYS A 17 12.28 2.80 -13.87
CA LYS A 17 12.44 3.31 -12.50
C LYS A 17 12.03 4.78 -12.33
N GLU A 18 11.15 5.28 -13.19
CA GLU A 18 10.58 6.61 -13.04
C GLU A 18 9.52 6.59 -11.92
N PRO A 19 9.22 7.77 -11.33
CA PRO A 19 8.04 7.91 -10.49
C PRO A 19 6.80 7.37 -11.20
N ILE A 20 5.99 6.60 -10.46
CA ILE A 20 4.74 6.06 -10.98
C ILE A 20 3.84 7.19 -11.49
N PHE A 21 3.04 6.92 -12.52
CA PHE A 21 2.12 7.92 -13.02
C PHE A 21 1.01 8.17 -11.99
N HIS A 22 0.95 9.38 -11.44
CA HIS A 22 -0.08 9.80 -10.49
C HIS A 22 -0.50 11.26 -10.75
N ASN A 23 -1.48 11.49 -11.62
CA ASN A 23 -2.03 12.84 -11.85
C ASN A 23 -3.30 13.12 -11.03
N ALA A 24 -3.79 12.14 -10.27
CA ALA A 24 -5.00 12.26 -9.47
C ALA A 24 -4.79 12.96 -8.12
N GLU A 25 -3.55 13.27 -7.76
CA GLU A 25 -3.16 13.85 -6.47
C GLU A 25 -3.86 15.19 -6.18
N ARG A 26 -4.06 16.02 -7.23
CA ARG A 26 -4.80 17.28 -7.15
C ARG A 26 -6.28 17.12 -6.73
N TYR A 27 -6.81 15.91 -6.82
CA TYR A 27 -8.17 15.55 -6.39
C TYR A 27 -8.22 15.01 -4.95
N GLY A 28 -7.09 15.03 -4.25
CA GLY A 28 -6.95 14.43 -2.92
C GLY A 28 -6.93 12.90 -2.97
N VAL A 29 -6.57 12.32 -4.11
CA VAL A 29 -6.28 10.89 -4.23
C VAL A 29 -4.86 10.65 -3.72
N ALA A 30 -4.69 9.62 -2.90
CA ALA A 30 -3.40 9.26 -2.32
C ALA A 30 -3.22 7.75 -2.35
N ILE A 31 -1.97 7.30 -2.47
CA ILE A 31 -1.62 5.88 -2.45
C ILE A 31 -1.03 5.58 -1.07
N LYS A 32 -1.67 4.68 -0.32
CA LYS A 32 -1.06 4.06 0.86
C LYS A 32 -0.12 2.97 0.39
N LYS A 33 1.18 3.26 0.49
CA LYS A 33 2.26 2.40 -0.01
C LYS A 33 2.51 1.21 0.90
N LEU A 34 3.35 0.28 0.45
CA LEU A 34 3.70 -0.94 1.18
C LEU A 34 4.10 -0.69 2.64
N HIS A 35 4.88 0.35 2.92
CA HIS A 35 5.34 0.68 4.29
C HIS A 35 4.24 1.25 5.20
N GLU A 36 3.08 1.61 4.65
CA GLU A 36 1.92 2.17 5.37
C GLU A 36 0.82 1.12 5.61
N ILE A 37 0.98 -0.10 5.09
CA ILE A 37 0.02 -1.19 5.22
C ILE A 37 0.57 -2.32 6.08
N SER A 38 -0.32 -3.14 6.65
CA SER A 38 0.08 -4.35 7.36
C SER A 38 0.53 -5.41 6.36
N VAL A 39 1.78 -5.83 6.48
CA VAL A 39 2.38 -6.89 5.66
C VAL A 39 2.48 -8.15 6.52
N PRO A 40 1.82 -9.27 6.15
CA PRO A 40 1.98 -10.52 6.87
C PRO A 40 3.42 -11.05 6.79
N LEU A 41 3.90 -11.68 7.86
CA LEU A 41 5.25 -12.25 7.91
C LEU A 41 5.41 -13.38 6.88
N GLY A 42 6.58 -13.47 6.26
CA GLY A 42 6.91 -14.53 5.29
C GLY A 42 6.26 -14.36 3.92
N VAL A 43 5.63 -13.20 3.66
CA VAL A 43 5.12 -12.86 2.34
C VAL A 43 6.24 -12.19 1.53
N GLU A 44 6.48 -12.68 0.33
CA GLU A 44 7.53 -12.18 -0.58
C GLU A 44 6.97 -11.27 -1.67
N LYS A 45 5.64 -11.21 -1.82
CA LYS A 45 4.96 -10.48 -2.90
C LYS A 45 3.82 -9.63 -2.37
N TYR A 46 3.55 -8.55 -3.07
CA TYR A 46 2.45 -7.65 -2.76
C TYR A 46 1.81 -7.11 -4.04
N TRP A 47 0.63 -6.53 -3.91
CA TRP A 47 0.00 -5.77 -4.98
C TRP A 47 0.42 -4.32 -4.89
N ARG A 48 1.32 -3.91 -5.79
CA ARG A 48 1.80 -2.53 -5.94
C ARG A 48 0.87 -1.74 -6.85
N VAL A 49 0.55 -0.50 -6.50
CA VAL A 49 -0.07 0.45 -7.42
C VAL A 49 1.00 0.95 -8.40
N VAL A 50 0.80 0.70 -9.69
CA VAL A 50 1.76 1.10 -10.74
C VAL A 50 1.33 2.35 -11.51
N GLY A 51 0.07 2.75 -11.36
CA GLY A 51 -0.39 4.05 -11.82
C GLY A 51 -1.82 4.36 -11.43
N VAL A 52 -2.08 5.66 -11.29
CA VAL A 52 -3.40 6.23 -10.97
C VAL A 52 -3.60 7.44 -11.88
N HIS A 53 -4.66 7.38 -12.68
CA HIS A 53 -5.00 8.42 -13.63
C HIS A 53 -6.40 8.95 -13.38
N HIS A 54 -6.55 10.26 -13.18
CA HIS A 54 -7.83 10.93 -13.33
C HIS A 54 -8.10 11.12 -14.83
N LEU A 55 -9.18 10.50 -15.33
CA LEU A 55 -9.53 10.50 -16.75
C LEU A 55 -9.89 11.92 -17.20
N THR A 56 -9.39 12.35 -18.36
CA THR A 56 -9.89 13.54 -19.05
C THR A 56 -11.36 13.36 -19.43
N GLY A 57 -12.08 14.44 -19.69
CA GLY A 57 -13.50 14.40 -20.06
C GLY A 57 -13.74 13.61 -21.34
N SER A 58 -12.79 13.64 -22.28
CA SER A 58 -12.83 12.84 -23.51
C SER A 58 -12.76 11.33 -23.25
N GLU A 59 -11.97 10.92 -22.25
CA GLU A 59 -11.82 9.53 -21.82
C GLU A 59 -12.97 9.10 -20.90
N ASN A 60 -13.40 10.01 -20.02
CA ASN A 60 -14.44 9.76 -19.03
C ASN A 60 -15.84 9.67 -19.67
N MET A 61 -16.12 10.49 -20.67
CA MET A 61 -17.42 10.53 -21.37
C MET A 61 -18.64 10.69 -20.43
N GLY A 62 -18.50 11.43 -19.33
CA GLY A 62 -19.57 11.65 -18.35
C GLY A 62 -19.80 10.49 -17.38
N ASN A 63 -18.84 9.56 -17.25
CA ASN A 63 -18.89 8.52 -16.24
C ASN A 63 -18.49 9.05 -14.84
N HIS A 64 -18.74 8.22 -13.83
CA HIS A 64 -18.36 8.45 -12.43
C HIS A 64 -17.82 7.14 -11.82
N HIS A 65 -16.84 6.54 -12.49
CA HIS A 65 -16.36 5.19 -12.18
C HIS A 65 -14.92 5.18 -11.69
N VAL A 66 -14.59 4.19 -10.89
CA VAL A 66 -13.20 3.76 -10.70
C VAL A 66 -12.98 2.53 -11.56
N PHE A 67 -12.20 2.67 -12.62
CA PHE A 67 -11.78 1.60 -13.50
C PHE A 67 -10.50 0.97 -12.96
N CYS A 68 -10.39 -0.36 -13.04
CA CYS A 68 -9.26 -1.08 -12.45
C CYS A 68 -8.73 -2.19 -13.34
N ASP A 69 -7.42 -2.40 -13.24
CA ASP A 69 -6.73 -3.59 -13.74
C ASP A 69 -5.82 -4.22 -12.68
N ILE A 70 -5.68 -5.54 -12.74
CA ILE A 70 -4.73 -6.33 -11.94
C ILE A 70 -3.82 -7.08 -12.90
N LEU A 71 -2.52 -6.89 -12.74
CA LEU A 71 -1.48 -7.43 -13.60
C LEU A 71 -0.57 -8.41 -12.83
N ASP A 72 -0.09 -9.45 -13.49
CA ASP A 72 0.96 -10.32 -12.98
C ASP A 72 2.34 -9.63 -13.00
N GLU A 73 3.37 -10.35 -12.55
CA GLU A 73 4.75 -9.84 -12.51
C GLU A 73 5.29 -9.47 -13.89
N ASN A 74 4.71 -10.03 -14.96
CA ASN A 74 5.10 -9.77 -16.34
C ASN A 74 4.25 -8.67 -17.00
N GLY A 75 3.35 -8.03 -16.25
CA GLY A 75 2.46 -6.99 -16.76
C GLY A 75 1.25 -7.52 -17.53
N ARG A 76 0.91 -8.81 -17.40
CA ARG A 76 -0.26 -9.41 -18.05
C ARG A 76 -1.48 -9.35 -17.14
N ARG A 77 -2.64 -8.97 -17.68
CA ARG A 77 -3.90 -8.93 -16.93
C ARG A 77 -4.25 -10.32 -16.37
N ILE A 78 -4.66 -10.36 -15.11
CA ILE A 78 -5.16 -11.56 -14.43
C ILE A 78 -6.68 -11.51 -14.35
N ASN A 79 -7.36 -12.22 -15.24
CA ASN A 79 -8.80 -12.37 -15.18
C ASN A 79 -9.21 -13.30 -14.02
N GLY A 80 -10.35 -13.00 -13.40
CA GLY A 80 -10.86 -13.70 -12.21
C GLY A 80 -10.35 -13.16 -10.88
N SER A 81 -9.34 -12.27 -10.89
CA SER A 81 -8.90 -11.57 -9.68
C SER A 81 -9.96 -10.57 -9.20
N ARG A 82 -9.99 -10.32 -7.89
CA ARG A 82 -11.02 -9.50 -7.23
C ARG A 82 -10.43 -8.24 -6.62
N LEU A 83 -11.13 -7.13 -6.74
CA LEU A 83 -10.88 -5.89 -6.00
C LEU A 83 -11.99 -5.64 -4.99
N VAL A 84 -11.67 -4.84 -3.99
CA VAL A 84 -12.62 -4.32 -3.02
C VAL A 84 -12.58 -2.79 -3.01
N LEU A 85 -13.77 -2.19 -3.00
CA LEU A 85 -13.98 -0.78 -2.75
C LEU A 85 -14.65 -0.61 -1.37
N THR A 86 -14.05 0.21 -0.52
CA THR A 86 -14.59 0.58 0.80
C THR A 86 -14.89 2.07 0.87
N GLN A 87 -16.02 2.47 1.45
CA GLN A 87 -16.44 3.88 1.51
C GLN A 87 -17.11 4.22 2.84
N GLY A 88 -16.37 4.90 3.74
CA GLY A 88 -16.89 5.24 5.07
C GLY A 88 -17.40 4.01 5.83
N ASN A 89 -18.65 4.08 6.31
CA ASN A 89 -19.30 3.00 7.07
C ASN A 89 -20.18 2.08 6.21
N THR A 90 -20.10 2.16 4.87
CA THR A 90 -20.86 1.25 4.01
C THR A 90 -20.20 -0.11 3.93
N ALA A 91 -20.99 -1.14 3.61
CA ALA A 91 -20.46 -2.47 3.34
C ALA A 91 -19.48 -2.40 2.14
N PRO A 92 -18.35 -3.13 2.19
CA PRO A 92 -17.44 -3.20 1.06
C PRO A 92 -18.14 -3.72 -0.20
N VAL A 93 -17.80 -3.13 -1.34
CA VAL A 93 -18.25 -3.56 -2.67
C VAL A 93 -17.11 -4.31 -3.34
N PHE A 94 -17.43 -5.43 -4.00
CA PHE A 94 -16.42 -6.25 -4.68
C PHE A 94 -16.68 -6.25 -6.19
N ALA A 95 -15.61 -6.27 -6.97
CA ALA A 95 -15.68 -6.40 -8.41
C ALA A 95 -14.59 -7.37 -8.90
N VAL A 96 -14.92 -8.17 -9.92
CA VAL A 96 -14.01 -9.17 -10.50
C VAL A 96 -13.50 -8.64 -11.83
N VAL A 97 -12.23 -8.92 -12.12
CA VAL A 97 -11.62 -8.67 -13.43
C VAL A 97 -12.14 -9.70 -14.43
N ASP A 98 -13.19 -9.36 -15.17
CA ASP A 98 -13.87 -10.26 -16.11
C ASP A 98 -14.12 -9.65 -17.50
N LYS A 99 -13.79 -8.37 -17.65
CA LYS A 99 -14.00 -7.65 -18.91
C LYS A 99 -12.98 -7.96 -19.99
N PRO A 100 -13.35 -7.84 -21.28
CA PRO A 100 -12.45 -8.02 -22.41
C PRO A 100 -11.17 -7.15 -22.33
N ALA A 101 -10.10 -7.64 -22.95
CA ALA A 101 -8.77 -6.99 -22.91
C ALA A 101 -8.71 -5.60 -23.55
N ASN A 102 -9.70 -5.22 -24.37
CA ASN A 102 -9.77 -3.91 -25.03
C ASN A 102 -10.47 -2.82 -24.19
N GLU A 103 -10.90 -3.13 -22.97
CA GLU A 103 -11.38 -2.16 -21.98
C GLU A 103 -10.76 -2.45 -20.60
N ALA A 104 -11.02 -1.59 -19.61
CA ALA A 104 -10.61 -1.81 -18.22
C ALA A 104 -11.07 -3.19 -17.72
N GLY A 105 -10.27 -3.89 -16.93
CA GLY A 105 -10.59 -5.23 -16.44
C GLY A 105 -11.83 -5.30 -15.56
N THR A 106 -12.09 -4.25 -14.78
CA THR A 106 -13.33 -4.10 -14.01
C THR A 106 -13.62 -2.63 -13.67
N ASN A 107 -14.75 -2.35 -13.03
CA ASN A 107 -15.06 -1.02 -12.53
C ASN A 107 -15.97 -1.02 -11.29
N PHE A 108 -15.89 0.07 -10.52
CA PHE A 108 -16.83 0.42 -9.47
C PHE A 108 -17.56 1.72 -9.82
N PRO A 109 -18.90 1.76 -9.82
CA PRO A 109 -19.62 3.02 -9.95
C PRO A 109 -19.54 3.82 -8.63
N MET A 110 -19.38 5.14 -8.71
CA MET A 110 -19.33 6.05 -7.57
C MET A 110 -20.59 6.92 -7.49
N TRP A 111 -21.38 6.77 -6.43
CA TRP A 111 -22.67 7.47 -6.27
C TRP A 111 -22.72 8.44 -5.08
N SER A 112 -21.62 8.61 -4.34
CA SER A 112 -21.59 9.32 -3.06
C SER A 112 -20.36 10.23 -2.95
N SER A 113 -20.51 11.35 -2.24
CA SER A 113 -19.41 12.29 -1.92
C SER A 113 -18.42 11.75 -0.88
N THR A 114 -18.70 10.60 -0.27
CA THR A 114 -17.78 9.98 0.68
C THR A 114 -16.53 9.47 -0.04
N ARG A 115 -15.34 9.69 0.54
CA ARG A 115 -14.08 9.20 -0.04
C ARG A 115 -14.03 7.68 -0.05
N ALA A 116 -13.81 7.10 -1.22
CA ALA A 116 -13.63 5.69 -1.42
C ALA A 116 -12.15 5.29 -1.35
N THR A 117 -11.92 4.01 -1.06
CA THR A 117 -10.61 3.36 -1.12
C THR A 117 -10.73 2.07 -1.92
N VAL A 118 -9.78 1.83 -2.83
CA VAL A 118 -9.69 0.62 -3.65
C VAL A 118 -8.41 -0.14 -3.33
N ALA A 119 -8.51 -1.46 -3.23
CA ALA A 119 -7.39 -2.39 -3.06
C ALA A 119 -7.71 -3.73 -3.75
N VAL A 120 -6.67 -4.53 -3.99
CA VAL A 120 -6.85 -5.94 -4.41
C VAL A 120 -7.32 -6.75 -3.20
N ASP A 121 -8.33 -7.58 -3.41
CA ASP A 121 -8.90 -8.48 -2.39
C ASP A 121 -8.30 -9.89 -2.56
N ASP A 122 -7.14 -10.08 -1.94
CA ASP A 122 -6.31 -11.29 -2.02
C ASP A 122 -5.66 -11.56 -0.64
N ALA A 123 -5.05 -12.74 -0.48
CA ALA A 123 -4.20 -13.07 0.66
C ALA A 123 -2.88 -12.26 0.67
N LEU A 124 -2.40 -11.82 -0.50
CA LEU A 124 -1.25 -10.92 -0.57
C LEU A 124 -1.60 -9.51 -0.07
N PRO A 125 -0.69 -8.82 0.63
CA PRO A 125 -0.87 -7.42 0.99
C PRO A 125 -1.05 -6.57 -0.26
N SER A 126 -1.95 -5.60 -0.20
CA SER A 126 -2.23 -4.67 -1.30
C SER A 126 -2.05 -3.25 -0.84
N GLU A 127 -1.28 -2.48 -1.61
CA GLU A 127 -1.35 -1.02 -1.57
C GLU A 127 -2.78 -0.56 -1.83
N ARG A 128 -3.10 0.66 -1.38
CA ARG A 128 -4.47 1.16 -1.42
C ARG A 128 -4.52 2.52 -2.06
N VAL A 129 -5.42 2.72 -3.02
CA VAL A 129 -5.73 4.04 -3.56
C VAL A 129 -6.89 4.61 -2.76
N THR A 130 -6.64 5.71 -2.07
CA THR A 130 -7.55 6.35 -1.12
C THR A 130 -7.97 7.72 -1.61
N GLY A 131 -9.07 8.26 -1.06
CA GLY A 131 -9.48 9.64 -1.34
C GLY A 131 -10.33 9.83 -2.60
N LEU A 132 -10.64 8.73 -3.30
CA LEU A 132 -11.42 8.71 -4.55
C LEU A 132 -12.84 9.25 -4.33
N ARG A 133 -13.27 10.19 -5.18
CA ARG A 133 -14.63 10.76 -5.16
C ARG A 133 -14.96 11.37 -6.52
N SER A 134 -16.24 11.47 -6.86
CA SER A 134 -16.67 12.04 -8.15
C SER A 134 -17.19 13.49 -8.06
N ASP A 135 -17.38 14.02 -6.85
CA ASP A 135 -17.94 15.35 -6.56
C ASP A 135 -16.89 16.47 -6.68
N HIS A 136 -16.21 16.51 -7.83
CA HIS A 136 -15.32 17.60 -8.21
C HIS A 136 -16.07 18.65 -9.04
N ALA A 137 -15.51 19.86 -9.09
CA ALA A 137 -16.06 20.94 -9.88
C ALA A 137 -15.93 20.64 -11.39
N ASP A 138 -16.80 21.25 -12.20
CA ASP A 138 -16.72 21.17 -13.65
C ASP A 138 -15.33 21.58 -14.16
N GLU A 139 -14.75 20.76 -15.04
CA GLU A 139 -13.48 21.07 -15.70
C GLU A 139 -13.63 21.12 -17.23
N GLU A 140 -14.35 20.16 -17.81
CA GLU A 140 -14.50 20.03 -19.26
C GLU A 140 -15.70 19.16 -19.64
N VAL A 141 -16.03 19.10 -20.93
CA VAL A 141 -17.08 18.21 -21.42
C VAL A 141 -16.71 16.76 -21.11
N GLY A 142 -17.58 16.07 -20.37
CA GLY A 142 -17.36 14.72 -19.88
C GLY A 142 -16.77 14.65 -18.46
N ASN A 143 -16.25 15.76 -17.93
CA ASN A 143 -15.86 15.94 -16.52
C ASN A 143 -16.63 17.11 -15.91
N THR A 144 -17.88 16.82 -15.53
CA THR A 144 -18.81 17.78 -14.91
C THR A 144 -19.10 17.36 -13.47
N TRP A 145 -19.86 18.15 -12.74
CA TRP A 145 -20.19 17.94 -11.35
C TRP A 145 -20.74 16.53 -11.12
N GLY A 146 -20.02 15.74 -10.31
CA GLY A 146 -20.37 14.35 -10.01
C GLY A 146 -19.93 13.33 -11.06
N HIS A 147 -19.29 13.76 -12.16
CA HIS A 147 -18.83 12.95 -13.28
C HIS A 147 -17.32 13.03 -13.43
N HIS A 148 -16.58 12.52 -12.45
CA HIS A 148 -15.13 12.35 -12.53
C HIS A 148 -14.81 10.88 -12.32
N SER A 149 -13.98 10.31 -13.19
CA SER A 149 -13.56 8.91 -13.12
C SER A 149 -12.05 8.78 -12.95
N PHE A 150 -11.64 7.63 -12.41
CA PHE A 150 -10.23 7.30 -12.20
C PHE A 150 -9.93 5.94 -12.81
N TYR A 151 -8.69 5.76 -13.26
CA TYR A 151 -8.14 4.52 -13.75
C TYR A 151 -6.95 4.11 -12.88
N ILE A 152 -6.99 2.90 -12.33
CA ILE A 152 -6.02 2.40 -11.35
C ILE A 152 -5.49 1.05 -11.83
N VAL A 153 -4.17 0.86 -11.75
CA VAL A 153 -3.54 -0.41 -12.08
C VAL A 153 -2.75 -0.93 -10.91
N PHE A 154 -2.99 -2.18 -10.55
CA PHE A 154 -2.21 -2.94 -9.58
C PHE A 154 -1.35 -3.97 -10.31
N GLN A 155 -0.12 -4.17 -9.86
CA GLN A 155 0.78 -5.22 -10.34
C GLN A 155 1.26 -6.08 -9.17
N ARG A 156 1.34 -7.40 -9.38
CA ARG A 156 2.02 -8.28 -8.43
C ARG A 156 3.52 -8.00 -8.49
N THR A 157 4.12 -7.65 -7.37
CA THR A 157 5.54 -7.24 -7.29
C THR A 157 6.21 -7.94 -6.11
N LEU A 158 7.51 -8.20 -6.22
CA LEU A 158 8.32 -8.67 -5.09
C LEU A 158 8.45 -7.56 -4.05
N ILE A 159 8.40 -7.91 -2.77
CA ILE A 159 8.75 -6.98 -1.70
C ILE A 159 10.26 -6.72 -1.80
N PRO A 160 10.71 -5.45 -1.89
CA PRO A 160 12.13 -5.12 -1.95
C PRO A 160 12.86 -5.67 -0.73
N THR A 161 14.00 -6.33 -0.94
CA THR A 161 14.90 -6.76 0.13
C THR A 161 15.80 -5.61 0.59
N GLU A 162 16.28 -5.63 1.84
CA GLU A 162 17.10 -4.55 2.44
C GLU A 162 18.33 -4.18 1.58
N ASP A 163 18.87 -5.12 0.78
CA ASP A 163 20.01 -4.91 -0.12
C ASP A 163 19.72 -4.07 -1.39
N GLU A 164 18.45 -3.85 -1.76
CA GLU A 164 18.07 -3.08 -2.95
C GLU A 164 17.82 -1.59 -2.67
N ASN A 165 17.81 -1.17 -1.39
CA ASN A 165 17.60 0.23 -1.01
C ASN A 165 18.88 1.09 -1.08
N GLU A 166 20.08 0.50 -1.25
CA GLU A 166 21.35 1.24 -1.26
C GLU A 166 21.76 1.80 -2.63
N THR A 167 21.00 1.55 -3.71
CA THR A 167 21.43 1.92 -5.08
C THR A 167 20.61 3.01 -5.77
N GLU A 168 19.64 3.65 -5.11
CA GLU A 168 18.76 4.66 -5.74
C GLU A 168 19.01 6.12 -5.33
N GLU A 169 19.97 6.42 -4.45
CA GLU A 169 20.25 7.82 -4.01
C GLU A 169 21.48 8.50 -4.62
N GLN A 170 22.15 7.90 -5.61
CA GLN A 170 23.24 8.58 -6.33
C GLN A 170 23.06 8.45 -7.83
N GLU A 171 22.36 9.42 -8.43
CA GLU A 171 22.64 10.04 -9.73
C GLU A 171 21.34 10.66 -10.28
N ASN A 172 21.12 11.94 -10.02
CA ASN A 172 20.58 12.92 -10.97
C ASN A 172 20.48 14.31 -10.34
N GLU A 173 21.62 14.97 -10.13
CA GLU A 173 21.67 16.43 -10.10
C GLU A 173 22.08 16.94 -11.49
N SER A 174 21.09 17.26 -12.33
CA SER A 174 21.18 18.49 -13.13
C SER A 174 19.80 18.97 -13.57
N GLY A 175 19.39 20.12 -13.04
CA GLY A 175 18.61 21.13 -13.76
C GLY A 175 17.09 21.14 -13.54
N GLY A 176 16.62 22.17 -12.82
CA GLY A 176 15.27 22.70 -12.98
C GLY A 176 14.64 23.23 -11.70
N GLU A 177 14.74 24.54 -11.48
CA GLU A 177 14.14 25.26 -10.36
C GLU A 177 12.62 25.08 -10.22
N ALA A 178 12.16 24.69 -9.02
CA ALA A 178 10.88 25.12 -8.48
C ALA A 178 11.06 25.35 -6.97
N ASN A 179 10.66 26.55 -6.54
CA ASN A 179 10.88 27.10 -5.22
C ASN A 179 9.92 26.45 -4.21
N GLU A 180 10.24 25.25 -3.73
CA GLU A 180 9.63 24.68 -2.52
C GLU A 180 10.38 25.20 -1.30
N LEU A 181 9.67 25.88 -0.38
CA LEU A 181 10.26 26.32 0.87
C LEU A 181 10.80 25.10 1.61
N PRO A 182 12.07 25.10 2.05
CA PRO A 182 12.65 23.95 2.73
C PRO A 182 11.88 23.68 4.03
N LEU A 183 11.59 22.40 4.27
CA LEU A 183 11.03 21.91 5.52
C LEU A 183 11.81 22.51 6.71
N SER A 184 11.10 22.89 7.76
CA SER A 184 11.77 23.31 9.00
C SER A 184 12.61 22.16 9.54
N LEU A 185 13.61 22.48 10.37
CA LEU A 185 14.45 21.47 11.02
C LEU A 185 13.58 20.48 11.82
N GLU A 186 12.54 20.98 12.46
CA GLU A 186 11.61 20.20 13.26
C GLU A 186 10.79 19.22 12.39
N GLU A 187 10.30 19.66 11.23
CA GLU A 187 9.59 18.79 10.28
C GLU A 187 10.51 17.76 9.65
N THR A 188 11.75 18.15 9.35
CA THR A 188 12.77 17.25 8.82
C THR A 188 13.13 16.18 9.85
N VAL A 189 13.35 16.55 11.11
CA VAL A 189 13.63 15.61 12.21
C VAL A 189 12.44 14.68 12.44
N ALA A 190 11.20 15.20 12.41
CA ALA A 190 10.00 14.38 12.56
C ALA A 190 9.85 13.38 11.40
N LEU A 191 10.07 13.83 10.17
CA LEU A 191 9.94 13.01 8.96
C LEU A 191 11.02 11.93 8.88
N VAL A 192 12.26 12.24 9.26
CA VAL A 192 13.36 11.28 9.37
C VAL A 192 13.13 10.29 10.52
N GLY A 193 12.56 10.74 11.64
CA GLY A 193 12.26 9.89 12.80
C GLY A 193 11.07 8.95 12.58
N GLN A 194 10.06 9.36 11.80
CA GLN A 194 8.82 8.63 11.58
C GLN A 194 9.00 7.18 11.10
N PRO A 195 9.84 6.85 10.10
CA PRO A 195 10.07 5.47 9.69
C PRO A 195 10.85 4.65 10.73
N LEU A 196 11.57 5.31 11.65
CA LEU A 196 12.31 4.66 12.74
C LEU A 196 11.39 4.32 13.93
N ILE A 197 10.17 4.85 13.96
CA ILE A 197 9.17 4.50 14.97
C ILE A 197 8.73 3.06 14.71
N ILE A 198 9.30 2.13 15.48
CA ILE A 198 8.75 0.79 15.55
C ILE A 198 7.35 0.92 16.19
N PRO A 199 6.26 0.48 15.56
CA PRO A 199 4.94 0.58 16.16
C PRO A 199 4.90 -0.27 17.43
N LEU A 200 4.60 0.36 18.56
CA LEU A 200 4.41 -0.34 19.82
C LEU A 200 2.96 -0.83 19.87
N ASN A 201 2.74 -2.12 20.12
CA ASN A 201 1.43 -2.65 20.45
C ASN A 201 1.36 -2.90 21.98
N PRO A 202 0.84 -1.96 22.79
CA PRO A 202 0.81 -2.12 24.24
C PRO A 202 -0.10 -3.26 24.71
N ALA A 203 -0.99 -3.74 23.84
CA ALA A 203 -1.89 -4.83 24.12
C ALA A 203 -1.25 -6.22 23.92
N ALA A 204 -0.10 -6.30 23.22
CA ALA A 204 0.59 -7.55 22.91
C ALA A 204 1.02 -8.31 24.18
N GLY A 205 0.87 -9.63 24.14
CA GLY A 205 1.20 -10.51 25.27
C GLY A 205 2.67 -10.39 25.69
N PHE A 206 3.60 -10.39 24.73
CA PHE A 206 5.04 -10.29 25.00
C PHE A 206 5.42 -8.95 25.62
N TYR A 207 4.84 -7.85 25.15
CA TYR A 207 5.06 -6.53 25.73
C TYR A 207 4.57 -6.45 27.19
N LYS A 208 3.39 -6.99 27.49
CA LYS A 208 2.85 -7.03 28.86
C LYS A 208 3.73 -7.85 29.80
N ILE A 209 4.16 -9.03 29.35
CA ILE A 209 5.04 -9.92 30.12
C ILE A 209 6.42 -9.28 30.33
N ALA A 210 7.01 -8.69 29.29
CA ALA A 210 8.29 -8.01 29.38
C ALA A 210 8.26 -6.83 30.35
N LYS A 211 7.15 -6.06 30.35
CA LYS A 211 6.94 -4.96 31.30
C LYS A 211 6.79 -5.45 32.75
N GLN A 212 6.01 -6.52 32.97
CA GLN A 212 5.84 -7.12 34.30
C GLN A 212 7.15 -7.68 34.85
N GLN A 213 8.00 -8.22 33.98
CA GLN A 213 9.28 -8.85 34.34
C GLN A 213 10.48 -7.89 34.23
N ASN A 214 10.20 -6.59 33.98
CA ASN A 214 11.19 -5.52 33.90
C ASN A 214 12.36 -5.81 32.93
N LEU A 215 12.04 -6.42 31.77
CA LEU A 215 13.04 -6.87 30.80
C LEU A 215 13.72 -5.76 29.99
N GLY A 216 13.35 -4.49 30.24
CA GLY A 216 13.90 -3.33 29.55
C GLY A 216 13.25 -3.09 28.19
N GLU A 217 13.92 -2.29 27.37
CA GLU A 217 13.41 -1.92 26.06
C GLU A 217 13.46 -3.09 25.06
N ARG A 218 12.54 -3.07 24.09
CA ARG A 218 12.57 -4.06 23.00
C ARG A 218 13.75 -3.76 22.07
N LEU A 219 14.43 -4.81 21.64
CA LEU A 219 15.54 -4.73 20.69
C LEU A 219 15.16 -5.26 19.31
N THR A 220 14.09 -6.06 19.21
CA THR A 220 13.62 -6.61 17.94
C THR A 220 12.11 -6.46 17.77
N LYS A 221 11.63 -6.60 16.53
CA LYS A 221 10.26 -7.01 16.24
C LYS A 221 10.04 -8.47 16.72
N GLU A 222 8.78 -8.90 16.78
CA GLU A 222 8.48 -10.32 16.96
C GLU A 222 8.94 -11.10 15.72
N TYR A 223 9.52 -12.29 15.92
CA TYR A 223 9.98 -13.18 14.85
C TYR A 223 9.55 -14.62 15.14
N ASP A 224 9.28 -15.37 14.07
CA ASP A 224 8.91 -16.78 14.16
C ASP A 224 10.13 -17.67 13.92
N LEU A 225 10.20 -18.78 14.66
CA LEU A 225 11.22 -19.81 14.52
C LEU A 225 10.57 -21.19 14.63
N GLU A 226 11.15 -22.18 13.95
CA GLU A 226 10.67 -23.56 13.99
C GLU A 226 11.67 -24.46 14.72
N TYR A 227 11.19 -25.27 15.66
CA TYR A 227 11.98 -26.23 16.41
C TYR A 227 11.19 -27.52 16.58
N GLU A 228 11.76 -28.66 16.17
CA GLU A 228 11.11 -29.98 16.22
C GLU A 228 9.70 -30.00 15.58
N SER A 229 9.54 -29.36 14.41
CA SER A 229 8.25 -29.21 13.69
C SER A 229 7.18 -28.38 14.44
N ARG A 230 7.57 -27.62 15.45
CA ARG A 230 6.71 -26.70 16.21
C ARG A 230 7.13 -25.27 15.95
N LYS A 231 6.15 -24.39 15.72
CA LYS A 231 6.40 -22.96 15.47
C LYS A 231 6.34 -22.18 16.76
N PHE A 232 7.35 -21.35 17.00
CA PHE A 232 7.42 -20.44 18.13
C PHE A 232 7.50 -19.01 17.63
N ARG A 233 6.88 -18.09 18.35
CA ARG A 233 7.10 -16.65 18.19
C ARG A 233 7.98 -16.17 19.33
N ALA A 234 8.95 -15.31 19.03
CA ALA A 234 9.87 -14.74 20.01
C ALA A 234 10.09 -13.24 19.79
N GLN A 235 10.53 -12.55 20.84
CA GLN A 235 10.95 -11.15 20.78
C GLN A 235 12.06 -10.89 21.79
N ILE A 236 13.07 -10.11 21.38
CA ILE A 236 14.22 -9.78 22.22
C ILE A 236 13.99 -8.44 22.91
N PHE A 237 14.30 -8.41 24.21
CA PHE A 237 14.41 -7.23 25.07
C PHE A 237 15.83 -7.15 25.65
N GLU A 238 16.18 -5.99 26.19
CA GLU A 238 17.51 -5.71 26.77
C GLU A 238 17.99 -6.80 27.75
N LYS A 239 17.10 -7.32 28.60
CA LYS A 239 17.44 -8.28 29.67
C LYS A 239 16.90 -9.67 29.44
N GLY A 240 16.27 -9.94 28.30
CA GLY A 240 15.73 -11.28 28.03
C GLY A 240 14.99 -11.43 26.71
N ILE A 241 14.74 -12.67 26.32
CA ILE A 241 13.96 -13.05 25.14
C ILE A 241 12.65 -13.63 25.64
N VAL A 242 11.52 -13.10 25.16
CA VAL A 242 10.20 -13.64 25.44
C VAL A 242 9.79 -14.51 24.25
N TYR A 243 9.26 -15.71 24.49
CA TYR A 243 8.79 -16.59 23.42
C TYR A 243 7.61 -17.47 23.85
N ALA A 244 6.82 -17.92 22.88
CA ALA A 244 5.73 -18.88 23.08
C ALA A 244 5.52 -19.71 21.81
N GLU A 245 4.92 -20.89 21.95
CA GLU A 245 4.45 -21.64 20.78
C GLU A 245 3.29 -20.88 20.12
N VAL A 246 3.27 -20.81 18.79
CA VAL A 246 2.24 -20.09 18.04
C VAL A 246 0.89 -20.76 18.28
N GLY A 247 -0.01 -20.04 18.95
CA GLY A 247 -1.33 -20.55 19.36
C GLY A 247 -1.45 -20.90 20.85
N ASP A 248 -0.34 -21.04 21.58
CA ASP A 248 -0.31 -21.27 23.03
C ASP A 248 0.14 -20.01 23.79
N TRP A 249 -0.63 -18.92 23.65
CA TRP A 249 -0.32 -17.61 24.24
C TRP A 249 -0.49 -17.57 25.77
N GLY A 250 -1.01 -18.65 26.38
CA GLY A 250 -1.06 -18.82 27.83
C GLY A 250 0.25 -19.29 28.45
N ASN A 251 1.19 -19.75 27.63
CA ASN A 251 2.43 -20.42 28.06
C ASN A 251 3.68 -19.67 27.57
N ILE A 252 3.73 -18.38 27.88
CA ILE A 252 4.84 -17.50 27.51
C ILE A 252 6.04 -17.78 28.41
N LYS A 253 7.21 -17.99 27.80
CA LYS A 253 8.47 -18.29 28.45
C LYS A 253 9.47 -17.17 28.23
N ILE A 254 10.44 -17.07 29.15
CA ILE A 254 11.47 -16.04 29.15
C ILE A 254 12.83 -16.70 29.23
N ILE A 255 13.75 -16.28 28.36
CA ILE A 255 15.16 -16.62 28.42
C ILE A 255 15.88 -15.35 28.90
N PRO A 256 16.47 -15.33 30.11
CA PRO A 256 17.22 -14.17 30.57
C PRO A 256 18.44 -13.94 29.68
N ARG A 257 18.74 -12.67 29.38
CA ARG A 257 19.98 -12.24 28.73
C ARG A 257 20.84 -11.55 29.77
N THR A 258 22.03 -12.10 29.99
CA THR A 258 23.11 -11.37 30.65
C THR A 258 23.78 -10.54 29.58
N ASN A 259 23.80 -9.22 29.75
CA ASN A 259 24.70 -8.34 28.99
C ASN A 259 26.16 -8.61 29.38
#